data_AF-A0A5A9Z7U3-F1
#
_entry.id   AF-A0A5A9Z7U3-F1
#
_cell.length_a   1.000
_cell.length_b   1.000
_cell.length_c   1.000
_cell.angle_alpha   90.00
_cell.angle_beta   90.00
_cell.angle_gamma   90.00
#
_symmetry.space_group_name_H-M   'P 1'
#
loop_
_entity.id
_entity.type
_entity.pdbx_description
1 polymer ?
#
loop_
_entity_poly.entity_id
_entity_poly.type
_entity_poly.pdbx_seq_one_letter_code
_entity_poly.pdbx_strand_id
1 'polypeptide(L)'
;MTSATDPYPRAPEAAAPPSAEPDGGPAKAPRWSLPALAAILVLAGVLYSWNLSSSSLNSFYSAAVLSGTQSWKAWFFGSLDAGNFLTVDKPPLVLMVMGLSCRVLGYGTWQMMLPLIAAALGTIWIVHASVKRIWGHGAAAVAALVLALTPITVAINRDNNPDTLLVLLMVAGAALALRAVRDGRLLPLVGSAVCFGLAFNTKMLQGYIALPAVFAVYLYAARGGLLRRVRNLAVAAVALAVSSFWWAAAVSLVPASSRPYIGGSTDGTAWDLIMGYNGLGRV
;
A
#
# COMPACT_ATOMS: atom_id res chain seq x y z
N MET A 1 66.76 -60.94 30.09
CA MET A 1 66.78 -59.75 29.22
C MET A 1 65.63 -59.87 28.23
N THR A 2 64.60 -59.06 28.42
CA THR A 2 63.41 -58.92 27.58
C THR A 2 63.61 -57.75 26.61
N SER A 3 63.10 -57.87 25.39
CA SER A 3 62.73 -56.74 24.49
C SER A 3 61.93 -57.40 23.35
N ALA A 4 60.60 -57.50 23.36
CA ALA A 4 59.54 -56.48 23.49
C ALA A 4 59.52 -55.48 22.34
N THR A 5 59.00 -55.91 21.19
CA THR A 5 58.49 -55.03 20.13
C THR A 5 57.00 -55.29 19.99
N ASP A 6 56.22 -54.62 20.84
CA ASP A 6 54.79 -54.42 20.64
C ASP A 6 54.57 -53.32 19.58
N PRO A 7 53.58 -53.45 18.69
CA PRO A 7 53.16 -52.36 17.83
C PRO A 7 52.37 -51.32 18.63
N TYR A 8 52.70 -50.04 18.43
CA TYR A 8 52.09 -48.88 19.10
C TYR A 8 50.55 -48.93 19.16
N PRO A 9 49.91 -48.50 20.27
CA PRO A 9 48.46 -48.36 20.34
C PRO A 9 47.99 -47.26 19.38
N ARG A 10 47.03 -47.61 18.51
CA ARG A 10 46.33 -46.65 17.65
C ARG A 10 45.51 -45.72 18.56
N ALA A 11 45.73 -44.40 18.44
CA ALA A 11 44.95 -43.42 19.19
C ALA A 11 43.44 -43.57 18.92
N PRO A 12 42.56 -43.38 19.91
CA PRO A 12 41.12 -43.42 19.68
C PRO A 12 40.74 -42.29 18.72
N GLU A 13 40.19 -42.69 17.57
CA GLU A 13 39.60 -41.79 16.58
C GLU A 13 38.49 -41.00 17.26
N ALA A 14 38.71 -39.69 17.45
CA ALA A 14 37.70 -38.81 18.01
C ALA A 14 36.48 -38.85 17.10
N ALA A 15 35.37 -39.38 17.63
CA ALA A 15 34.09 -39.41 16.92
C ALA A 15 33.77 -37.99 16.44
N ALA A 16 33.70 -37.81 15.12
CA ALA A 16 33.26 -36.56 14.53
C ALA A 16 31.90 -36.19 15.15
N PRO A 17 31.70 -34.92 15.56
CA PRO A 17 30.39 -34.50 16.06
C PRO A 17 29.35 -34.81 14.98
N PRO A 18 28.15 -35.30 15.34
CA PRO A 18 27.12 -35.59 14.37
C PRO A 18 26.92 -34.34 13.52
N SER A 19 27.14 -34.47 12.22
CA SER A 19 26.80 -33.45 11.25
C SER A 19 25.34 -33.09 11.48
N ALA A 20 25.09 -31.88 11.97
CA ALA A 20 23.75 -31.32 12.02
C ALA A 20 23.26 -31.28 10.57
N GLU A 21 22.52 -32.31 10.17
CA GLU A 21 21.76 -32.27 8.93
C GLU A 21 20.91 -30.99 8.98
N PRO A 22 20.92 -30.16 7.92
CA PRO A 22 19.98 -29.06 7.82
C PRO A 22 18.59 -29.66 7.62
N ASP A 23 17.95 -30.02 8.73
CA ASP A 23 16.54 -30.37 8.78
C ASP A 23 15.75 -29.12 8.38
N GLY A 24 14.94 -29.23 7.33
CA GLY A 24 14.11 -28.12 6.89
C GLY A 24 13.81 -28.05 5.41
N GLY A 25 13.25 -29.12 4.83
CA GLY A 25 12.28 -28.90 3.77
C GLY A 25 11.19 -27.92 4.27
N PRO A 26 10.54 -27.12 3.40
CA PRO A 26 9.59 -26.11 3.85
C PRO A 26 8.52 -26.76 4.74
N ALA A 27 8.57 -26.44 6.04
CA ALA A 27 7.65 -26.99 7.03
C ALA A 27 6.22 -26.80 6.52
N LYS A 28 5.48 -27.90 6.42
CA LYS A 28 4.12 -27.91 5.88
C LYS A 28 3.29 -26.86 6.63
N ALA A 29 2.67 -25.94 5.89
CA ALA A 29 1.90 -24.87 6.50
C ALA A 29 0.85 -25.45 7.47
N PRO A 30 0.68 -24.89 8.67
CA PRO A 30 -0.32 -25.37 9.62
C PRO A 30 -1.71 -25.32 8.99
N ARG A 31 -2.49 -26.40 9.18
CA ARG A 31 -3.84 -26.54 8.58
C ARG A 31 -4.80 -25.40 8.99
N TRP A 32 -4.56 -24.78 10.15
CA TRP A 32 -5.35 -23.66 10.66
C TRP A 32 -5.02 -22.30 10.03
N SER A 33 -3.87 -22.14 9.37
CA SER A 33 -3.39 -20.81 8.95
C SER A 33 -4.30 -20.14 7.92
N LEU A 34 -4.74 -20.88 6.90
CA LEU A 34 -5.61 -20.33 5.86
C LEU A 34 -7.03 -20.09 6.38
N PRO A 35 -7.67 -21.03 7.12
CA PRO A 35 -8.94 -20.76 7.81
C PRO A 35 -8.89 -19.55 8.74
N ALA A 36 -7.80 -19.37 9.50
CA ALA A 36 -7.66 -18.22 10.40
C ALA A 36 -7.60 -16.89 9.62
N LEU A 37 -6.80 -16.81 8.55
CA LEU A 37 -6.78 -15.62 7.70
C LEU A 37 -8.16 -15.34 7.08
N ALA A 38 -8.84 -16.38 6.57
CA ALA A 38 -10.18 -16.24 6.01
C ALA A 38 -11.18 -15.71 7.06
N ALA A 39 -11.15 -16.25 8.28
CA ALA A 39 -11.99 -15.79 9.38
C ALA A 39 -11.71 -14.32 9.75
N ILE A 40 -10.43 -13.90 9.78
CA ILE A 40 -10.04 -12.50 10.04
C ILE A 40 -10.56 -11.58 8.92
N LEU A 41 -10.43 -11.99 7.65
CA LEU A 41 -10.92 -11.19 6.52
C LEU A 41 -12.45 -11.09 6.51
N VAL A 42 -13.17 -12.18 6.84
CA VAL A 42 -14.63 -12.16 6.99
C VAL A 42 -15.04 -11.25 8.15
N LEU A 43 -14.38 -11.37 9.31
CA LEU A 43 -14.62 -10.50 10.46
C LEU A 43 -14.42 -9.03 10.12
N ALA A 44 -13.30 -8.70 9.47
CA ALA A 44 -13.01 -7.34 9.01
C ALA A 44 -14.06 -6.86 8.00
N GLY A 45 -14.43 -7.70 7.03
CA GLY A 45 -15.47 -7.40 6.05
C GLY A 45 -16.78 -7.05 6.71
N VAL A 46 -17.24 -7.88 7.66
CA VAL A 46 -18.45 -7.62 8.45
C VAL A 46 -18.32 -6.31 9.22
N LEU A 47 -17.24 -6.08 9.98
CA LEU A 47 -17.06 -4.87 10.79
C LEU A 47 -17.05 -3.59 9.94
N TYR A 48 -16.40 -3.64 8.78
CA TYR A 48 -16.23 -2.49 7.89
C TYR A 48 -17.46 -2.22 7.03
N SER A 49 -18.29 -3.24 6.75
CA SER A 49 -19.55 -3.08 6.02
C SER A 49 -20.78 -2.94 6.92
N TRP A 50 -20.64 -3.13 8.23
CA TRP A 50 -21.77 -3.18 9.15
C TRP A 50 -22.50 -1.85 9.21
N ASN A 51 -23.79 -1.84 8.91
CA ASN A 51 -24.65 -0.67 9.08
C ASN A 51 -24.12 0.61 8.37
N LEU A 52 -23.52 0.45 7.19
CA LEU A 52 -23.01 1.58 6.41
C LEU A 52 -24.12 2.58 6.06
N SER A 53 -25.32 2.10 5.69
CA SER A 53 -26.41 2.98 5.24
C SER A 53 -26.97 3.90 6.32
N SER A 54 -26.77 3.58 7.61
CA SER A 54 -27.12 4.50 8.70
C SER A 54 -25.96 5.41 9.11
N SER A 55 -24.77 5.20 8.56
CA SER A 55 -23.57 5.97 8.89
C SER A 55 -23.55 7.22 8.00
N SER A 56 -23.41 8.40 8.59
CA SER A 56 -23.24 9.64 7.84
C SER A 56 -21.81 9.71 7.29
N LEU A 57 -21.62 9.24 6.06
CA LEU A 57 -20.33 9.37 5.36
C LEU A 57 -19.98 10.85 5.13
N ASN A 58 -18.72 11.13 4.83
CA ASN A 58 -18.30 12.49 4.50
C ASN A 58 -19.04 13.00 3.24
N SER A 59 -19.88 14.02 3.43
CA SER A 59 -20.69 14.61 2.36
C SER A 59 -19.86 15.29 1.28
N PHE A 60 -18.68 15.81 1.64
CA PHE A 60 -17.75 16.47 0.72
C PHE A 60 -17.26 15.51 -0.38
N TYR A 61 -16.79 14.31 0.01
CA TYR A 61 -16.37 13.29 -0.97
C TYR A 61 -17.57 12.61 -1.63
N SER A 62 -18.68 12.44 -0.90
CA SER A 62 -19.90 11.85 -1.48
C SER A 62 -20.44 12.69 -2.64
N ALA A 63 -20.45 14.02 -2.50
CA ALA A 63 -20.86 14.94 -3.55
C ALA A 63 -19.97 14.80 -4.79
N ALA A 64 -18.65 14.69 -4.60
CA ALA A 64 -17.73 14.50 -5.72
C ALA A 64 -17.90 13.15 -6.42
N VAL A 65 -18.18 12.08 -5.66
CA VAL A 65 -18.51 10.77 -6.22
C VAL A 65 -19.79 10.84 -7.03
N LEU A 66 -20.85 11.49 -6.50
CA LEU A 66 -22.13 11.68 -7.21
C LEU A 66 -21.95 12.47 -8.50
N SER A 67 -21.23 13.58 -8.46
CA SER A 67 -20.90 14.37 -9.65
C SER A 67 -20.10 13.55 -10.66
N GLY A 68 -19.16 12.75 -10.15
CA GLY A 68 -18.42 11.75 -10.90
C GLY A 68 -19.24 10.53 -11.34
N THR A 69 -20.54 10.41 -11.05
CA THR A 69 -21.44 9.45 -11.72
C THR A 69 -22.25 10.08 -12.85
N GLN A 70 -22.39 11.41 -12.84
CA GLN A 70 -23.15 12.17 -13.83
C GLN A 70 -22.27 12.70 -14.96
N SER A 71 -21.00 13.03 -14.68
CA SER A 71 -20.08 13.61 -15.68
C SER A 71 -18.70 12.93 -15.64
N TRP A 72 -18.18 12.53 -16.80
CA TRP A 72 -16.81 11.99 -16.90
C TRP A 72 -15.75 13.06 -16.64
N LYS A 73 -16.07 14.33 -16.95
CA LYS A 73 -15.23 15.47 -16.63
C LYS A 73 -15.11 15.64 -15.12
N ALA A 74 -16.26 15.66 -14.42
CA ALA A 74 -16.27 15.73 -12.95
C ALA A 74 -15.54 14.54 -12.31
N TRP A 75 -15.71 13.33 -12.86
CA TRP A 75 -15.00 12.12 -12.42
C TRP A 75 -13.48 12.25 -12.57
N PHE A 76 -13.00 12.79 -13.69
CA PHE A 76 -11.58 12.97 -13.95
C PHE A 76 -10.93 14.02 -13.04
N PHE A 77 -11.61 15.14 -12.79
CA PHE A 77 -11.06 16.22 -11.97
C PHE A 77 -11.32 16.03 -10.46
N GLY A 78 -12.25 15.16 -10.06
CA GLY A 78 -12.72 15.10 -8.67
C GLY A 78 -13.58 16.30 -8.29
N SER A 79 -14.46 16.73 -9.20
CA SER A 79 -15.33 17.90 -9.02
C SER A 79 -16.48 17.62 -8.05
N LEU A 80 -16.80 18.59 -7.19
CA LEU A 80 -17.94 18.57 -6.26
C LEU A 80 -19.29 18.63 -6.98
N ASP A 81 -19.33 19.29 -8.14
CA ASP A 81 -20.52 19.44 -8.98
C ASP A 81 -20.31 18.84 -10.38
N ALA A 82 -21.39 18.37 -11.00
CA ALA A 82 -21.37 17.78 -12.33
C ALA A 82 -21.08 18.80 -13.45
N GLY A 83 -21.36 20.09 -13.18
CA GLY A 83 -20.98 21.23 -14.03
C GLY A 83 -19.48 21.49 -14.08
N ASN A 84 -18.72 20.85 -13.17
CA ASN A 84 -17.27 20.88 -13.12
C ASN A 84 -16.71 22.28 -12.82
N PHE A 85 -17.24 22.91 -11.76
CA PHE A 85 -16.83 24.23 -11.29
C PHE A 85 -15.70 24.19 -10.26
N LEU A 86 -15.78 23.31 -9.25
CA LEU A 86 -14.82 23.25 -8.14
C LEU A 86 -14.47 21.81 -7.73
N THR A 87 -13.18 21.48 -7.59
CA THR A 87 -12.73 20.17 -7.10
C THR A 87 -12.75 20.06 -5.57
N VAL A 88 -12.67 18.82 -5.09
CA VAL A 88 -12.25 18.57 -3.71
C VAL A 88 -10.82 19.05 -3.46
N ASP A 89 -10.42 19.09 -2.19
CA ASP A 89 -9.10 19.51 -1.72
C ASP A 89 -7.99 18.46 -1.90
N LYS A 90 -8.17 17.46 -2.79
CA LYS A 90 -7.30 16.29 -2.95
C LYS A 90 -7.27 15.80 -4.40
N PRO A 91 -6.19 15.10 -4.81
CA PRO A 91 -6.16 14.43 -6.10
C PRO A 91 -7.21 13.30 -6.15
N PRO A 92 -7.74 12.97 -7.34
CA PRO A 92 -9.03 12.31 -7.44
C PRO A 92 -8.96 10.78 -7.40
N LEU A 93 -7.81 10.13 -7.16
CA LEU A 93 -7.69 8.68 -7.38
C LEU A 93 -8.71 7.86 -6.58
N VAL A 94 -8.91 8.19 -5.29
CA VAL A 94 -9.92 7.50 -4.48
C VAL A 94 -11.34 7.79 -4.97
N LEU A 95 -11.60 9.02 -5.43
CA LEU A 95 -12.89 9.41 -5.99
C LEU A 95 -13.17 8.71 -7.32
N MET A 96 -12.14 8.51 -8.15
CA MET A 96 -12.24 7.77 -9.41
C MET A 96 -12.65 6.32 -9.14
N VAL A 97 -12.02 5.69 -8.14
CA VAL A 97 -12.31 4.31 -7.73
C VAL A 97 -13.74 4.18 -7.21
N MET A 98 -14.14 5.04 -6.26
CA MET A 98 -15.50 5.06 -5.71
C MET A 98 -16.54 5.42 -6.78
N GLY A 99 -16.28 6.45 -7.58
CA GLY A 99 -17.13 6.93 -8.65
C GLY A 99 -17.37 5.88 -9.74
N LEU A 100 -16.34 5.14 -10.13
CA LEU A 100 -16.50 4.06 -11.10
C LEU A 100 -17.40 2.93 -10.56
N SER A 101 -17.22 2.56 -9.28
CA SER A 101 -18.10 1.61 -8.60
C SER A 101 -19.55 2.08 -8.60
N CYS A 102 -19.81 3.33 -8.20
CA CYS A 102 -21.14 3.93 -8.21
C CYS A 102 -21.72 4.12 -9.63
N ARG A 103 -20.88 4.29 -10.65
CA ARG A 103 -21.36 4.34 -12.05
C ARG A 103 -21.85 2.99 -12.53
N VAL A 104 -21.17 1.91 -12.17
CA VAL A 104 -21.51 0.55 -12.61
C VAL A 104 -22.66 -0.04 -11.80
N LEU A 105 -22.69 0.19 -10.48
CA LEU A 105 -23.63 -0.45 -9.55
C LEU A 105 -24.78 0.48 -9.11
N GLY A 106 -24.81 1.71 -9.62
CA GLY A 106 -25.69 2.77 -9.15
C GLY A 106 -25.12 3.52 -7.94
N TYR A 107 -25.49 4.80 -7.81
CA TYR A 107 -25.02 5.62 -6.69
C TYR A 107 -25.71 5.18 -5.39
N GLY A 108 -24.90 4.89 -4.38
CA GLY A 108 -25.37 4.53 -3.06
C GLY A 108 -24.22 4.19 -2.12
N THR A 109 -24.53 4.11 -0.84
CA THR A 109 -23.54 3.96 0.23
C THR A 109 -22.69 2.70 0.09
N TRP A 110 -23.32 1.54 -0.11
CA TRP A 110 -22.56 0.28 -0.20
C TRP A 110 -21.77 0.18 -1.50
N GLN A 111 -22.30 0.70 -2.62
CA GLN A 111 -21.60 0.74 -3.91
C GLN A 111 -20.35 1.60 -3.82
N MET A 112 -20.45 2.74 -3.14
CA MET A 112 -19.32 3.64 -2.92
C MET A 112 -18.25 2.98 -2.03
N MET A 113 -18.67 2.28 -0.97
CA MET A 113 -17.77 1.67 0.02
C MET A 113 -17.19 0.32 -0.39
N LEU A 114 -17.82 -0.40 -1.31
CA LEU A 114 -17.36 -1.70 -1.79
C LEU A 114 -15.86 -1.72 -2.18
N PRO A 115 -15.36 -0.80 -3.04
CA PRO A 115 -13.93 -0.81 -3.39
C PRO A 115 -13.01 -0.43 -2.23
N LEU A 116 -13.48 0.41 -1.29
CA LEU A 116 -12.68 0.77 -0.10
C LEU A 116 -12.58 -0.40 0.88
N ILE A 117 -13.68 -1.12 1.12
CA ILE A 117 -13.67 -2.33 1.94
C ILE A 117 -12.74 -3.38 1.30
N ALA A 118 -12.81 -3.56 -0.01
CA ALA A 118 -11.87 -4.45 -0.71
C ALA A 118 -10.41 -4.02 -0.52
N ALA A 119 -10.13 -2.71 -0.54
CA ALA A 119 -8.79 -2.18 -0.27
C ALA A 119 -8.34 -2.41 1.19
N ALA A 120 -9.23 -2.26 2.16
CA ALA A 120 -8.96 -2.57 3.56
C ALA A 120 -8.63 -4.06 3.77
N LEU A 121 -9.41 -4.95 3.17
CA LEU A 121 -9.15 -6.40 3.20
C LEU A 121 -7.81 -6.76 2.52
N GLY A 122 -7.51 -6.13 1.38
CA GLY A 122 -6.22 -6.25 0.71
C GLY A 122 -5.06 -5.82 1.61
N THR A 123 -5.22 -4.74 2.38
CA THR A 123 -4.22 -4.27 3.34
C THR A 123 -3.93 -5.33 4.41
N ILE A 124 -4.98 -5.88 5.03
CA ILE A 124 -4.87 -6.95 6.04
C ILE A 124 -4.14 -8.17 5.45
N TRP A 125 -4.49 -8.56 4.23
CA TRP A 125 -3.84 -9.67 3.54
C TRP A 125 -2.35 -9.42 3.28
N ILE A 126 -1.96 -8.22 2.83
CA ILE A 126 -0.55 -7.88 2.58
C ILE A 126 0.25 -7.85 3.90
N VAL A 127 -0.31 -7.28 4.97
CA VAL A 127 0.33 -7.29 6.29
C VAL A 127 0.53 -8.71 6.78
N HIS A 128 -0.51 -9.56 6.72
CA HIS A 128 -0.42 -10.97 7.06
C HIS A 128 0.70 -11.66 6.26
N ALA A 129 0.70 -11.53 4.93
CA ALA A 129 1.68 -12.17 4.06
C ALA A 129 3.11 -11.69 4.34
N SER A 130 3.29 -10.40 4.61
CA SER A 130 4.59 -9.79 4.90
C SER A 130 5.17 -10.27 6.24
N VAL A 131 4.34 -10.30 7.28
CA VAL A 131 4.73 -10.79 8.62
C VAL A 131 4.98 -12.30 8.59
N LYS A 132 4.10 -13.07 7.94
CA LYS A 132 4.21 -14.53 7.82
C LYS A 132 5.56 -14.98 7.28
N ARG A 133 6.08 -14.24 6.30
CA ARG A 133 7.35 -14.56 5.64
C ARG A 133 8.57 -14.43 6.56
N ILE A 134 8.48 -13.68 7.66
CA ILE A 134 9.60 -13.39 8.56
C ILE A 134 9.40 -14.08 9.91
N TRP A 135 8.21 -13.97 10.47
CA TRP A 135 7.90 -14.33 11.86
C TRP A 135 6.97 -15.56 11.97
N GLY A 136 6.63 -16.17 10.85
CA GLY A 136 5.78 -17.36 10.80
C GLY A 136 4.28 -17.08 10.96
N HIS A 137 3.50 -18.16 11.00
CA HIS A 137 2.04 -18.11 10.87
C HIS A 137 1.34 -17.46 12.07
N GLY A 138 1.82 -17.70 13.30
CA GLY A 138 1.21 -17.15 14.52
C GLY A 138 1.28 -15.63 14.59
N ALA A 139 2.48 -15.07 14.45
CA ALA A 139 2.70 -13.63 14.42
C ALA A 139 1.90 -12.94 13.29
N ALA A 140 1.80 -13.58 12.12
CA ALA A 140 1.02 -13.06 11.01
C ALA A 140 -0.48 -12.97 11.31
N ALA A 141 -1.05 -14.02 11.92
CA ALA A 141 -2.45 -14.03 12.33
C ALA A 141 -2.73 -12.94 13.37
N VAL A 142 -1.84 -12.77 14.36
CA VAL A 142 -1.95 -11.70 15.36
C VAL A 142 -1.86 -10.32 14.72
N ALA A 143 -0.88 -10.06 13.85
CA ALA A 143 -0.75 -8.77 13.17
C ALA A 143 -1.98 -8.42 12.32
N ALA A 144 -2.51 -9.40 11.59
CA ALA A 144 -3.72 -9.24 10.78
C ALA A 144 -4.95 -8.96 11.65
N LEU A 145 -5.12 -9.70 12.75
CA LEU A 145 -6.24 -9.54 13.68
C LEU A 145 -6.18 -8.18 14.40
N VAL A 146 -5.00 -7.77 14.87
CA VAL A 146 -4.80 -6.47 15.51
C VAL A 146 -5.17 -5.35 14.55
N LEU A 147 -4.67 -5.39 13.30
CA LEU A 147 -5.04 -4.39 12.29
C LEU A 147 -6.56 -4.40 12.04
N ALA A 148 -7.16 -5.59 11.91
CA ALA A 148 -8.58 -5.77 11.66
C ALA A 148 -9.46 -5.12 12.76
N LEU A 149 -9.06 -5.28 14.01
CA LEU A 149 -9.82 -4.88 15.21
C LEU A 149 -9.45 -3.51 15.77
N THR A 150 -8.39 -2.88 15.28
CA THR A 150 -7.96 -1.56 15.77
C THR A 150 -9.10 -0.55 15.57
N PRO A 151 -9.60 0.12 16.63
CA PRO A 151 -10.81 0.96 16.54
C PRO A 151 -10.71 2.07 15.49
N ILE A 152 -9.56 2.75 15.38
CA ILE A 152 -9.37 3.79 14.37
C ILE A 152 -9.38 3.21 12.95
N THR A 153 -8.86 1.99 12.74
CA THR A 153 -8.92 1.29 11.46
C THR A 153 -10.36 0.94 11.10
N VAL A 154 -11.16 0.44 12.05
CA VAL A 154 -12.59 0.18 11.84
C VAL A 154 -13.33 1.47 11.48
N ALA A 155 -13.07 2.57 12.19
CA ALA A 155 -13.72 3.85 11.95
C ALA A 155 -13.38 4.42 10.56
N ILE A 156 -12.10 4.43 10.19
CA ILE A 156 -11.65 4.93 8.88
C ILE A 156 -12.20 4.08 7.72
N ASN A 157 -12.18 2.75 7.85
CA ASN A 157 -12.65 1.85 6.78
C ASN A 157 -14.19 1.84 6.62
N ARG A 158 -14.92 2.47 7.54
CA ARG A 158 -16.37 2.70 7.47
C ARG A 158 -16.72 4.10 6.97
N ASP A 159 -15.71 4.92 6.62
CA ASP A 159 -15.88 6.26 6.06
C ASP A 159 -15.36 6.29 4.62
N ASN A 160 -15.80 7.28 3.83
CA ASN A 160 -15.39 7.47 2.44
C ASN A 160 -14.15 8.36 2.28
N ASN A 161 -13.33 8.40 3.33
CA ASN A 161 -12.07 9.15 3.34
C ASN A 161 -11.01 8.47 2.44
N PRO A 162 -10.05 9.26 1.92
CA PRO A 162 -8.95 8.77 1.09
C PRO A 162 -8.05 7.73 1.77
N ASP A 163 -8.02 7.71 3.10
CA ASP A 163 -7.08 6.97 3.93
C ASP A 163 -7.09 5.46 3.67
N THR A 164 -8.25 4.87 3.40
CA THR A 164 -8.37 3.43 3.16
C THR A 164 -7.58 2.97 1.92
N LEU A 165 -7.73 3.69 0.80
CA LEU A 165 -6.96 3.39 -0.42
C LEU A 165 -5.48 3.76 -0.25
N LEU A 166 -5.22 4.87 0.43
CA LEU A 166 -3.86 5.34 0.72
C LEU A 166 -3.05 4.27 1.47
N VAL A 167 -3.61 3.71 2.54
CA VAL A 167 -2.95 2.70 3.37
C VAL A 167 -2.68 1.43 2.57
N LEU A 168 -3.63 0.96 1.76
CA LEU A 168 -3.40 -0.18 0.86
C LEU A 168 -2.18 0.06 -0.03
N LEU A 169 -2.13 1.23 -0.69
CA LEU A 169 -1.05 1.56 -1.63
C LEU A 169 0.30 1.68 -0.92
N MET A 170 0.36 2.30 0.25
CA MET A 170 1.60 2.39 1.02
C MET A 170 2.08 1.02 1.52
N VAL A 171 1.17 0.17 2.02
CA VAL A 171 1.49 -1.18 2.50
C VAL A 171 1.93 -2.09 1.34
N ALA A 172 1.24 -2.03 0.19
CA ALA A 172 1.66 -2.72 -1.02
C ALA A 172 3.03 -2.23 -1.51
N GLY A 173 3.24 -0.91 -1.52
CA GLY A 173 4.51 -0.28 -1.87
C GLY A 173 5.65 -0.75 -0.97
N ALA A 174 5.45 -0.74 0.35
CA ALA A 174 6.43 -1.23 1.32
C ALA A 174 6.73 -2.73 1.15
N ALA A 175 5.70 -3.57 0.95
CA ALA A 175 5.87 -4.99 0.74
C ALA A 175 6.67 -5.30 -0.54
N LEU A 176 6.38 -4.58 -1.63
CA LEU A 176 7.11 -4.68 -2.90
C LEU A 176 8.56 -4.19 -2.78
N ALA A 177 8.81 -3.12 -2.03
CA ALA A 177 10.16 -2.65 -1.73
C ALA A 177 10.95 -3.70 -0.93
N LEU A 178 10.35 -4.28 0.10
CA LEU A 178 10.98 -5.33 0.90
C LEU A 178 11.34 -6.56 0.05
N ARG A 179 10.48 -6.91 -0.91
CA ARG A 179 10.76 -7.94 -1.91
C ARG A 179 11.91 -7.54 -2.83
N ALA A 180 11.96 -6.29 -3.28
CA ALA A 180 13.05 -5.78 -4.12
C ALA A 180 14.41 -5.83 -3.40
N VAL A 181 14.44 -5.49 -2.12
CA VAL A 181 15.64 -5.56 -1.25
C VAL A 181 16.17 -7.00 -1.19
N ARG A 182 15.28 -7.96 -0.93
CA ARG A 182 15.64 -9.39 -0.79
C ARG A 182 16.08 -10.02 -2.10
N ASP A 183 15.32 -9.79 -3.16
CA ASP A 183 15.51 -10.48 -4.44
C ASP A 183 16.53 -9.76 -5.34
N GLY A 184 16.88 -8.49 -5.06
CA GLY A 184 17.74 -7.65 -5.90
C GLY A 184 17.16 -7.33 -7.28
N ARG A 185 15.84 -7.53 -7.44
CA ARG A 185 15.10 -7.37 -8.71
C ARG A 185 14.54 -5.95 -8.84
N LEU A 186 14.57 -5.44 -10.06
CA LEU A 186 14.08 -4.10 -10.40
C LEU A 186 12.55 -4.03 -10.40
N LEU A 187 11.86 -5.04 -10.92
CA LEU A 187 10.41 -4.99 -11.12
C LEU A 187 9.62 -4.76 -9.82
N PRO A 188 9.92 -5.43 -8.68
CA PRO A 188 9.26 -5.10 -7.41
C PRO A 188 9.57 -3.68 -6.92
N LEU A 189 10.75 -3.13 -7.21
CA LEU A 189 11.08 -1.75 -6.86
C LEU A 189 10.25 -0.76 -7.69
N VAL A 190 10.11 -1.01 -9.00
CA VAL A 190 9.25 -0.22 -9.87
C VAL A 190 7.79 -0.30 -9.41
N GLY A 191 7.30 -1.50 -9.08
CA GLY A 191 5.97 -1.67 -8.51
C GLY A 191 5.79 -0.90 -7.20
N SER A 192 6.80 -0.88 -6.34
CA SER A 192 6.81 -0.08 -5.11
C SER A 192 6.65 1.41 -5.42
N ALA A 193 7.48 1.94 -6.34
CA ALA A 193 7.42 3.33 -6.79
C ALA A 193 6.04 3.69 -7.38
N VAL A 194 5.47 2.82 -8.20
CA VAL A 194 4.12 3.02 -8.76
C VAL A 194 3.08 3.09 -7.65
N CYS A 195 3.09 2.16 -6.68
CA CYS A 195 2.19 2.21 -5.53
C CYS A 195 2.31 3.52 -4.73
N PHE A 196 3.53 3.97 -4.44
CA PHE A 196 3.74 5.24 -3.74
C PHE A 196 3.27 6.45 -4.55
N GLY A 197 3.41 6.45 -5.87
CA GLY A 197 2.89 7.58 -6.67
C GLY A 197 1.37 7.56 -6.86
N LEU A 198 0.75 6.38 -6.87
CA LEU A 198 -0.70 6.29 -6.74
C LEU A 198 -1.18 6.72 -5.34
N ALA A 199 -0.40 6.43 -4.29
CA ALA A 199 -0.68 6.91 -2.94
C ALA A 199 -0.63 8.45 -2.87
N PHE A 200 0.32 9.06 -3.59
CA PHE A 200 0.37 10.51 -3.80
C PHE A 200 -0.89 11.03 -4.50
N ASN A 201 -1.39 10.35 -5.53
CA ASN A 201 -2.67 10.71 -6.17
C ASN A 201 -3.92 10.43 -5.33
N THR A 202 -3.75 9.88 -4.13
CA THR A 202 -4.83 9.70 -3.15
C THR A 202 -4.80 10.77 -2.07
N LYS A 203 -3.61 11.11 -1.54
CA LYS A 203 -3.46 12.07 -0.42
C LYS A 203 -2.12 12.84 -0.42
N MET A 204 -1.62 13.20 -1.59
CA MET A 204 -0.41 14.03 -1.80
C MET A 204 0.78 13.57 -0.94
N LEU A 205 1.49 14.49 -0.27
CA LEU A 205 2.71 14.20 0.49
C LEU A 205 2.49 13.19 1.62
N GLN A 206 1.26 13.05 2.16
CA GLN A 206 0.98 12.02 3.14
C GLN A 206 1.22 10.60 2.57
N GLY A 207 1.01 10.42 1.26
CA GLY A 207 1.32 9.17 0.59
C GLY A 207 2.81 8.84 0.50
N TYR A 208 3.69 9.81 0.76
CA TYR A 208 5.14 9.62 0.77
C TYR A 208 5.74 9.42 2.16
N ILE A 209 4.93 9.35 3.23
CA ILE A 209 5.46 9.29 4.60
C ILE A 209 6.42 8.12 4.83
N ALA A 210 6.18 6.97 4.19
CA ALA A 210 7.03 5.78 4.29
C ALA A 210 8.16 5.73 3.22
N LEU A 211 8.13 6.62 2.23
CA LEU A 211 9.05 6.60 1.09
C LEU A 211 10.53 6.83 1.50
N PRO A 212 10.87 7.76 2.43
CA PRO A 212 12.25 7.92 2.89
C PRO A 212 12.83 6.64 3.49
N ALA A 213 12.04 5.91 4.28
CA ALA A 213 12.46 4.64 4.86
C ALA A 213 12.68 3.57 3.78
N VAL A 214 11.80 3.49 2.78
CA VAL A 214 11.93 2.58 1.63
C VAL A 214 13.21 2.88 0.84
N PHE A 215 13.48 4.15 0.56
CA PHE A 215 14.70 4.58 -0.11
C PHE A 215 15.96 4.18 0.67
N ALA A 216 16.02 4.51 1.96
CA ALA A 216 17.16 4.22 2.82
C ALA A 216 17.43 2.71 2.92
N VAL A 217 16.37 1.92 3.15
CA VAL A 217 16.49 0.45 3.24
C VAL A 217 16.94 -0.16 1.92
N TYR A 218 16.43 0.31 0.77
CA TYR A 218 16.88 -0.20 -0.52
C TYR A 218 18.34 0.15 -0.80
N LEU A 219 18.73 1.40 -0.57
CA LEU A 219 20.11 1.85 -0.79
C LEU A 219 21.10 1.07 0.08
N TYR A 220 20.75 0.84 1.35
CA TYR A 220 21.60 0.17 2.33
C TYR A 220 21.63 -1.36 2.19
N ALA A 221 20.45 -2.00 2.11
CA ALA A 221 20.32 -3.45 2.31
C ALA A 221 20.07 -4.25 1.02
N ALA A 222 19.78 -3.62 -0.13
CA ALA A 222 19.47 -4.37 -1.34
C ALA A 222 20.69 -5.14 -1.86
N ARG A 223 20.47 -6.35 -2.40
CA ARG A 223 21.55 -7.16 -2.99
C ARG A 223 22.18 -6.48 -4.22
N GLY A 224 23.50 -6.61 -4.36
CA GLY A 224 24.29 -6.07 -5.47
C GLY A 224 25.12 -4.84 -5.08
N GLY A 225 26.04 -4.43 -5.97
CA GLY A 225 26.91 -3.27 -5.76
C GLY A 225 26.18 -1.92 -5.80
N LEU A 226 26.80 -0.89 -5.22
CA LEU A 226 26.21 0.46 -5.06
C LEU A 226 25.69 1.04 -6.39
N LEU A 227 26.47 0.96 -7.47
CA LEU A 227 26.09 1.48 -8.78
C LEU A 227 24.77 0.87 -9.29
N ARG A 228 24.57 -0.44 -9.09
CA ARG A 228 23.32 -1.11 -9.48
C ARG A 228 22.14 -0.63 -8.64
N ARG A 229 22.33 -0.40 -7.34
CA ARG A 229 21.29 0.11 -6.45
C ARG A 229 20.88 1.52 -6.87
N VAL A 230 21.86 2.40 -7.12
CA VAL A 230 21.63 3.77 -7.60
C VAL A 230 20.90 3.78 -8.95
N ARG A 231 21.32 2.96 -9.91
CA ARG A 231 20.64 2.83 -11.20
C ARG A 231 19.19 2.37 -11.02
N ASN A 232 18.94 1.37 -10.19
CA ASN A 232 17.60 0.86 -9.95
C ASN A 232 16.72 1.93 -9.26
N LEU A 233 17.29 2.69 -8.31
CA LEU A 233 16.62 3.82 -7.68
C LEU A 233 16.32 4.94 -8.67
N ALA A 234 17.20 5.21 -9.64
CA ALA A 234 16.94 6.18 -10.70
C ALA A 234 15.73 5.76 -11.56
N VAL A 235 15.66 4.47 -11.96
CA VAL A 235 14.49 3.95 -12.68
C VAL A 235 13.23 4.02 -11.82
N ALA A 236 13.32 3.69 -10.53
CA ALA A 236 12.21 3.79 -9.60
C ALA A 236 11.75 5.24 -9.39
N ALA A 237 12.67 6.21 -9.38
CA ALA A 237 12.37 7.63 -9.25
C ALA A 237 11.59 8.13 -10.48
N VAL A 238 11.96 7.69 -11.69
CA VAL A 238 11.18 8.00 -12.91
C VAL A 238 9.78 7.39 -12.80
N ALA A 239 9.67 6.12 -12.42
CA ALA A 239 8.38 5.45 -12.26
C ALA A 239 7.48 6.16 -11.23
N LEU A 240 8.06 6.56 -10.09
CA LEU A 240 7.40 7.34 -9.04
C LEU A 240 6.92 8.69 -9.59
N ALA A 241 7.79 9.44 -10.26
CA ALA A 241 7.43 10.76 -10.79
C ALA A 241 6.27 10.67 -11.80
N VAL A 242 6.32 9.70 -12.70
CA VAL A 242 5.24 9.46 -13.69
C VAL A 242 3.95 9.07 -12.98
N SER A 243 3.99 8.12 -12.04
CA SER A 243 2.78 7.67 -11.34
C SER A 243 2.22 8.70 -10.37
N SER A 244 3.01 9.65 -9.89
CA SER A 244 2.59 10.73 -8.99
C SER A 244 2.05 11.95 -9.71
N PHE A 245 2.70 12.38 -10.78
CA PHE A 245 2.44 13.71 -11.35
C PHE A 245 1.59 13.66 -12.63
N TRP A 246 1.17 12.48 -13.10
CA TRP A 246 0.37 12.38 -14.33
C TRP A 246 -0.93 13.21 -14.25
N TRP A 247 -1.63 13.22 -13.10
CA TRP A 247 -2.87 13.97 -12.96
C TRP A 247 -2.61 15.47 -12.95
N ALA A 248 -1.64 15.93 -12.15
CA ALA A 248 -1.25 17.35 -12.11
C ALA A 248 -0.77 17.86 -13.48
N ALA A 249 -0.01 17.03 -14.21
CA ALA A 249 0.40 17.32 -15.58
C ALA A 249 -0.81 17.44 -16.51
N ALA A 250 -1.72 16.46 -16.49
CA ALA A 250 -2.93 16.49 -17.31
C ALA A 250 -3.81 17.72 -17.00
N VAL A 251 -4.00 18.06 -15.73
CA VAL A 251 -4.73 19.27 -15.28
C VAL A 251 -4.05 20.56 -15.75
N SER A 252 -2.72 20.57 -15.83
CA SER A 252 -1.95 21.73 -16.31
C SER A 252 -2.04 21.92 -17.83
N LEU A 253 -2.30 20.85 -18.58
CA LEU A 253 -2.47 20.89 -20.03
C LEU A 253 -3.86 21.37 -20.47
N VAL A 254 -4.86 21.33 -19.58
CA VAL A 254 -6.20 21.83 -19.88
C VAL A 254 -6.25 23.34 -19.63
N PRO A 255 -6.74 24.16 -20.58
CA PRO A 255 -6.88 25.60 -20.40
C PRO A 255 -7.69 25.95 -19.14
N ALA A 256 -7.30 27.04 -18.45
CA ALA A 256 -7.96 27.47 -17.22
C ALA A 256 -9.47 27.70 -17.39
N SER A 257 -9.91 28.21 -18.55
CA SER A 257 -11.32 28.42 -18.89
C SER A 257 -12.12 27.11 -19.08
N SER A 258 -11.44 25.98 -19.19
CA SER A 258 -12.03 24.67 -19.52
C SER A 258 -11.83 23.61 -18.44
N ARG A 259 -11.19 23.94 -17.31
CA ARG A 259 -11.00 23.06 -16.15
C ARG A 259 -11.68 23.65 -14.91
N PRO A 260 -12.00 22.85 -13.87
CA PRO A 260 -12.55 23.38 -12.64
C PRO A 260 -11.47 24.15 -11.86
N TYR A 261 -11.90 25.00 -10.93
CA TYR A 261 -11.01 25.53 -9.91
C TYR A 261 -10.54 24.39 -9.01
N ILE A 262 -9.23 24.30 -8.75
CA ILE A 262 -8.68 23.26 -7.89
C ILE A 262 -8.88 23.64 -6.41
N GLY A 263 -9.78 22.95 -5.73
CA GLY A 263 -10.08 23.17 -4.32
C GLY A 263 -8.84 23.03 -3.43
N GLY A 264 -8.73 23.89 -2.41
CA GLY A 264 -7.56 23.93 -1.52
C GLY A 264 -6.33 24.64 -2.09
N SER A 265 -6.41 25.17 -3.31
CA SER A 265 -5.39 26.08 -3.88
C SER A 265 -5.84 27.55 -3.80
N THR A 266 -4.87 28.46 -3.84
CA THR A 266 -5.03 29.91 -3.86
C THR A 266 -5.12 30.48 -5.29
N ASP A 267 -4.56 29.77 -6.27
CA ASP A 267 -4.49 30.21 -7.67
C ASP A 267 -5.26 29.30 -8.66
N GLY A 268 -5.96 28.29 -8.14
CA GLY A 268 -6.73 27.33 -8.94
C GLY A 268 -5.86 26.29 -9.65
N THR A 269 -4.60 26.08 -9.24
CA THR A 269 -3.69 25.11 -9.85
C THR A 269 -3.48 23.86 -8.99
N ALA A 270 -3.21 22.72 -9.66
CA ALA A 270 -2.84 21.48 -8.98
C ALA A 270 -1.49 21.59 -8.25
N TRP A 271 -0.57 22.41 -8.77
CA TRP A 271 0.77 22.58 -8.19
C TRP A 271 0.72 23.36 -6.87
N ASP A 272 -0.10 24.41 -6.80
CA ASP A 272 -0.32 25.14 -5.55
C ASP A 272 -0.99 24.25 -4.50
N LEU A 273 -1.95 23.40 -4.89
CA LEU A 273 -2.52 22.39 -3.99
C LEU A 273 -1.45 21.42 -3.44
N ILE A 274 -0.53 20.97 -4.31
CA ILE A 274 0.55 20.03 -3.96
C ILE A 274 1.55 20.68 -3.00
N MET A 275 2.01 21.89 -3.31
CA MET A 275 3.09 22.55 -2.57
C MET A 275 2.57 23.28 -1.33
N GLY A 276 1.38 23.86 -1.41
CA GLY A 276 0.71 24.63 -0.35
C GLY A 276 -0.07 23.74 0.62
N TYR A 277 -1.40 23.75 0.52
CA TYR A 277 -2.31 23.20 1.53
C TYR A 277 -2.10 21.71 1.88
N ASN A 278 -1.70 20.87 0.91
CA ASN A 278 -1.39 19.45 1.16
C ASN A 278 0.12 19.15 1.24
N GLY A 279 0.95 20.18 1.18
CA GLY A 279 2.40 20.09 1.24
C GLY A 279 2.96 20.82 2.45
N LEU A 280 3.64 21.94 2.20
CA LEU A 280 4.32 22.74 3.21
C LEU A 280 3.35 23.40 4.21
N GLY A 281 2.09 23.61 3.85
CA GLY A 281 1.08 24.16 4.76
C GLY A 281 0.66 23.21 5.90
N ARG A 282 1.22 21.99 5.97
CA ARG A 282 0.97 20.98 7.00
C ARG A 282 2.17 20.74 7.93
N VAL A 283 3.26 21.48 7.74
CA VAL A 283 4.50 21.44 8.55
C VAL A 283 4.64 22.76 9.28
#